data_AF-A0A259IYD2-F1
#
_entry.id   AF-A0A259IYD2-F1
#
_cell.length_a   1.000
_cell.length_b   1.000
_cell.length_c   1.000
_cell.angle_alpha   90.00
_cell.angle_beta   90.00
_cell.angle_gamma   90.00
#
_symmetry.space_group_name_H-M   'P 1'
#
loop_
_entity.id
_entity.type
_entity.pdbx_description
1 polymer ?
#
loop_
_entity_poly.entity_id
_entity_poly.type
_entity_poly.pdbx_seq_one_letter_code
_entity_poly.pdbx_strand_id
1 'polypeptide(L)'
;MTRRRALLAAAALLAGAAMPGLPARAADGPIIIMGKGGWLFPGWESLTTSDTAGIQKVVALIKDTKDRLAARNILLVPLVVPLKATFYPDRLPDGTSVSADVKARYDLILAQLKQSGLEAIDLRPALKSVETGKQTIFFRADYHWTAWSAEAAAGAVAQVIKSSVKLSGTPGTGDKLGEWVTQRNLGDLAQRFLSPDQQKAVGPDLYTVRVPPEDKKGLLDAAPAPVHVVGNSFVQPYLGFPQKLSNALDRP
;
A
#
# COMPACT_ATOMS: atom_id res chain seq x y z
N MET A 1 -26.00 -38.90 45.83
CA MET A 1 -24.93 -38.86 44.80
C MET A 1 -24.96 -37.47 44.17
N THR A 2 -24.34 -36.50 44.84
CA THR A 2 -23.03 -35.88 44.55
C THR A 2 -23.09 -34.73 43.54
N ARG A 3 -23.15 -33.52 44.11
CA ARG A 3 -22.89 -32.20 43.52
C ARG A 3 -21.51 -32.11 42.86
N ARG A 4 -21.37 -31.30 41.80
CA ARG A 4 -20.20 -30.45 41.42
C ARG A 4 -20.53 -29.74 40.10
N ARG A 5 -20.16 -28.52 39.78
CA ARG A 5 -19.71 -27.29 40.47
C ARG A 5 -19.69 -26.24 39.33
N ALA A 6 -20.12 -25.01 39.59
CA ALA A 6 -19.84 -23.88 38.71
C ALA A 6 -18.32 -23.63 38.64
N LEU A 7 -17.83 -23.15 37.49
CA LEU A 7 -16.61 -22.34 37.30
C LEU A 7 -16.82 -21.58 35.98
N LEU A 8 -17.11 -20.27 36.03
CA LEU A 8 -16.17 -19.16 36.20
C LEU A 8 -15.58 -18.67 34.87
N ALA A 9 -15.96 -17.43 34.58
CA ALA A 9 -15.31 -16.43 33.74
C ALA A 9 -13.86 -16.69 33.33
N ALA A 10 -13.59 -16.43 32.05
CA ALA A 10 -12.34 -15.85 31.60
C ALA A 10 -12.62 -14.86 30.47
N ALA A 11 -12.96 -13.62 30.85
CA ALA A 11 -12.60 -12.48 30.05
C ALA A 11 -11.08 -12.32 30.16
N ALA A 12 -10.37 -12.35 29.03
CA ALA A 12 -8.98 -11.93 28.97
C ALA A 12 -8.70 -11.32 27.59
N LEU A 13 -8.88 -10.00 27.53
CA LEU A 13 -8.00 -9.04 26.88
C LEU A 13 -6.96 -9.65 25.93
N LEU A 14 -7.23 -9.61 24.62
CA LEU A 14 -6.14 -9.47 23.65
C LEU A 14 -5.66 -8.03 23.73
N ALA A 15 -4.88 -7.75 24.78
CA ALA A 15 -4.03 -6.57 24.85
C ALA A 15 -3.16 -6.58 23.60
N GLY A 16 -3.21 -5.47 22.87
CA GLY A 16 -2.35 -5.23 21.71
C GLY A 16 -0.90 -5.45 22.13
N ALA A 17 -0.26 -6.47 21.56
CA ALA A 17 1.17 -6.53 21.52
C ALA A 17 1.62 -5.39 20.60
N ALA A 18 1.84 -4.21 21.19
CA ALA A 18 2.67 -3.19 20.58
C ALA A 18 4.04 -3.85 20.39
N MET A 19 4.33 -4.25 19.15
CA MET A 19 5.71 -4.57 18.79
C MET A 19 6.53 -3.34 19.15
N PRO A 20 7.62 -3.47 19.94
CA PRO A 20 8.50 -2.35 20.18
C PRO A 20 9.00 -1.89 18.81
N GLY A 21 8.58 -0.68 18.43
CA GLY A 21 9.03 -0.07 17.18
C GLY A 21 10.55 -0.10 17.19
N LEU A 22 11.14 -0.66 16.14
CA LEU A 22 12.55 -0.42 15.84
C LEU A 22 12.77 1.10 15.93
N PRO A 23 13.84 1.58 16.59
CA PRO A 23 14.09 3.00 16.66
C PRO A 23 14.21 3.52 15.22
N ALA A 24 13.21 4.28 14.79
CA ALA A 24 13.30 5.03 13.56
C ALA A 24 14.43 6.03 13.78
N ARG A 25 15.57 5.80 13.11
CA ARG A 25 16.61 6.82 13.02
C ARG A 25 15.91 8.07 12.49
N ALA A 26 15.93 9.15 13.27
CA ALA A 26 15.42 10.44 12.80
C ALA A 26 16.11 10.71 11.46
N ALA A 27 15.33 10.88 10.40
CA ALA A 27 15.87 11.32 9.14
C ALA A 27 16.41 12.74 9.37
N ASP A 28 17.72 12.93 9.18
CA ASP A 28 18.33 14.25 9.18
C ASP A 28 17.80 15.00 7.94
N GLY A 29 16.66 15.68 8.07
CA GLY A 29 15.96 16.32 6.97
C GLY A 29 14.58 16.86 7.38
N PRO A 30 14.00 17.77 6.58
CA PRO A 30 12.65 18.26 6.85
C PRO A 30 11.66 17.09 6.78
N ILE A 31 10.63 17.07 7.65
CA ILE A 31 9.61 16.00 7.65
C ILE A 31 8.81 15.99 6.34
N ILE A 32 8.73 17.15 5.67
CA ILE A 32 8.00 17.36 4.43
C ILE A 32 8.81 18.22 3.46
N ILE A 33 8.77 17.87 2.17
CA ILE A 33 9.37 18.65 1.08
C ILE A 33 8.24 19.37 0.36
N MET A 34 8.28 20.70 0.40
CA MET A 34 7.31 21.58 -0.26
C MET A 34 7.65 21.74 -1.75
N GLY A 35 6.87 21.10 -2.62
CA GLY A 35 7.02 21.18 -4.07
C GLY A 35 6.24 22.31 -4.72
N LYS A 36 6.39 22.42 -6.04
CA LYS A 36 5.69 23.38 -6.89
C LYS A 36 4.21 23.04 -7.01
N GLY A 37 3.35 24.06 -7.08
CA GLY A 37 1.91 23.88 -7.28
C GLY A 37 1.20 23.19 -6.11
N GLY A 38 1.76 23.27 -4.90
CA GLY A 38 1.23 22.63 -3.69
C GLY A 38 1.38 21.10 -3.68
N TRP A 39 2.25 20.55 -4.53
CA TRP A 39 2.72 19.17 -4.38
C TRP A 39 3.55 19.04 -3.11
N LEU A 40 3.29 17.98 -2.35
CA LEU A 40 4.02 17.66 -1.13
C LEU A 40 4.68 16.30 -1.28
N PHE A 41 5.91 16.19 -0.80
CA PHE A 41 6.65 14.93 -0.77
C PHE A 41 7.08 14.60 0.66
N PRO A 42 7.04 13.32 1.05
CA PRO A 42 7.52 12.88 2.36
C PRO A 42 9.03 13.09 2.47
N GLY A 43 9.49 13.82 3.49
CA GLY A 43 10.91 14.09 3.65
C GLY A 43 11.73 12.92 4.19
N TRP A 44 11.06 11.89 4.73
CA TRP A 44 11.70 10.63 5.10
C TRP A 44 12.06 9.75 3.88
N GLU A 45 11.57 10.07 2.68
CA GLU A 45 11.99 9.41 1.46
C GLU A 45 13.17 10.15 0.84
N SER A 46 14.39 9.65 1.11
CA SER A 46 15.60 10.27 0.58
C SER A 46 15.59 10.35 -0.94
N LEU A 47 15.85 11.57 -1.46
CA LEU A 47 16.03 11.88 -2.88
C LEU A 47 17.47 11.72 -3.35
N THR A 48 18.43 11.68 -2.42
CA THR A 48 19.87 11.72 -2.72
C THR A 48 20.63 10.46 -2.33
N THR A 49 20.09 9.66 -1.40
CA THR A 49 20.76 8.47 -0.87
C THR A 49 19.92 7.21 -1.02
N SER A 50 20.60 6.10 -1.34
CA SER A 50 20.02 4.77 -1.41
C SER A 50 20.76 3.84 -0.43
N ASP A 51 20.04 3.32 0.57
CA ASP A 51 20.60 2.37 1.53
C ASP A 51 20.59 0.94 0.97
N THR A 52 21.58 0.64 0.14
CA THR A 52 21.71 -0.69 -0.49
C THR A 52 21.83 -1.81 0.55
N ALA A 53 22.55 -1.58 1.65
CA ALA A 53 22.71 -2.57 2.71
C ALA A 53 21.38 -2.81 3.47
N GLY A 54 20.62 -1.75 3.74
CA GLY A 54 19.26 -1.85 4.30
C GLY A 54 18.32 -2.60 3.38
N ILE A 55 18.35 -2.32 2.07
CA ILE A 55 17.56 -3.04 1.05
C ILE A 55 17.87 -4.55 1.10
N GLN A 56 19.15 -4.92 1.09
CA GLN A 56 19.57 -6.33 1.16
C GLN A 56 19.06 -7.03 2.43
N LYS A 57 19.14 -6.35 3.59
CA LYS A 57 18.61 -6.89 4.86
C LYS A 57 17.10 -7.10 4.81
N VAL A 58 16.35 -6.14 4.26
CA VAL A 58 14.89 -6.25 4.13
C VAL A 58 14.52 -7.37 3.15
N VAL A 59 15.21 -7.49 2.01
CA VAL A 59 14.97 -8.57 1.04
C VAL A 59 15.25 -9.93 1.68
N ALA A 60 16.32 -10.06 2.47
CA ALA A 60 16.63 -11.30 3.20
C ALA A 60 15.49 -11.68 4.18
N LEU A 61 14.91 -10.70 4.87
CA LEU A 61 13.76 -10.93 5.76
C LEU A 61 12.50 -11.35 4.98
N ILE A 62 12.23 -10.73 3.83
CA ILE A 62 11.11 -11.11 2.95
C ILE A 62 11.34 -12.54 2.44
N LYS A 63 12.57 -12.92 2.09
CA LYS A 63 12.92 -14.28 1.69
C LYS A 63 12.68 -15.29 2.81
N ASP A 64 13.14 -15.02 4.04
CA ASP A 64 12.87 -15.91 5.18
C ASP A 64 11.35 -16.07 5.42
N THR A 65 10.59 -14.97 5.30
CA THR A 65 9.13 -15.01 5.39
C THR A 65 8.52 -15.87 4.30
N LYS A 66 8.97 -15.72 3.05
CA LYS A 66 8.55 -16.53 1.90
C LYS A 66 8.82 -18.01 2.14
N ASP A 67 10.00 -18.38 2.61
CA ASP A 67 10.37 -19.77 2.84
C ASP A 67 9.48 -20.40 3.94
N ARG A 68 9.16 -19.66 5.01
CA ARG A 68 8.23 -20.10 6.07
C ARG A 68 6.78 -20.25 5.59
N LEU A 69 6.32 -19.35 4.72
CA LEU A 69 4.98 -19.42 4.13
C LEU A 69 4.88 -20.57 3.12
N ALA A 70 5.92 -20.76 2.30
CA ALA A 70 6.00 -21.85 1.33
C ALA A 70 5.96 -23.23 2.01
N ALA A 71 6.60 -23.39 3.17
CA ALA A 71 6.50 -24.62 3.99
C ALA A 71 5.07 -24.95 4.45
N ARG A 72 4.14 -24.00 4.33
CA ARG A 72 2.71 -24.14 4.63
C ARG A 72 1.83 -24.07 3.38
N ASN A 73 2.44 -24.20 2.19
CA ASN A 73 1.77 -24.06 0.88
C ASN A 73 1.12 -22.68 0.66
N ILE A 74 1.69 -21.61 1.23
CA ILE A 74 1.22 -20.24 1.05
C ILE A 74 2.19 -19.51 0.11
N LEU A 75 1.69 -18.99 -1.01
CA LEU A 75 2.45 -18.13 -1.91
C LEU A 75 2.56 -16.72 -1.31
N LEU A 76 3.79 -16.18 -1.28
CA LEU A 76 4.04 -14.77 -0.98
C LEU A 76 4.26 -13.98 -2.27
N VAL A 77 3.44 -12.96 -2.50
CA VAL A 77 3.59 -12.00 -3.62
C VAL A 77 4.00 -10.64 -3.04
N PRO A 78 5.28 -10.23 -3.14
CA PRO A 78 5.71 -8.92 -2.67
C PRO A 78 5.24 -7.81 -3.61
N LEU A 79 4.72 -6.74 -3.02
CA LEU A 79 4.31 -5.53 -3.74
C LEU A 79 5.09 -4.33 -3.21
N VAL A 80 5.91 -3.72 -4.06
CA VAL A 80 6.71 -2.55 -3.70
C VAL A 80 6.17 -1.34 -4.47
N VAL A 81 5.68 -0.34 -3.75
CA VAL A 81 5.21 0.92 -4.36
C VAL A 81 6.42 1.79 -4.72
N PRO A 82 6.58 2.28 -5.97
CA PRO A 82 7.70 3.13 -6.33
C PRO A 82 7.60 4.52 -5.70
N LEU A 83 8.75 5.20 -5.63
CA LEU A 83 8.88 6.52 -5.01
C LEU A 83 8.04 7.59 -5.74
N LYS A 84 7.17 8.31 -5.03
CA LYS A 84 6.33 9.40 -5.58
C LYS A 84 7.16 10.44 -6.36
N ALA A 85 8.30 10.86 -5.80
CA ALA A 85 9.19 11.86 -6.42
C ALA A 85 9.76 11.43 -7.79
N THR A 86 9.83 10.12 -8.09
CA THR A 86 10.30 9.65 -9.40
C THR A 86 9.27 9.82 -10.51
N PHE A 87 7.98 9.91 -10.17
CA PHE A 87 6.91 10.17 -11.14
C PHE A 87 6.66 11.65 -11.37
N TYR A 88 6.99 12.50 -10.39
CA TYR A 88 6.75 13.94 -10.45
C TYR A 88 8.01 14.79 -10.23
N PRO A 89 9.12 14.55 -10.97
CA PRO A 89 10.35 15.31 -10.79
C PRO A 89 10.16 16.80 -11.03
N ASP A 90 9.32 17.19 -12.00
CA ASP A 90 9.05 18.59 -12.33
C ASP A 90 8.23 19.33 -11.26
N ARG A 91 7.68 18.60 -10.28
CA ARG A 91 6.94 19.15 -9.15
C ARG A 91 7.82 19.33 -7.90
N LEU A 92 9.05 18.81 -7.90
CA LEU A 92 10.01 19.07 -6.83
C LEU A 92 10.40 20.56 -6.79
N PRO A 93 10.83 21.10 -5.63
CA PRO A 93 11.31 22.49 -5.55
C PRO A 93 12.51 22.74 -6.46
N ASP A 94 12.71 23.99 -6.90
CA ASP A 94 13.84 24.35 -7.76
C ASP A 94 15.19 24.00 -7.09
N GLY A 95 16.15 23.56 -7.89
CA GLY A 95 17.45 23.06 -7.40
C GLY A 95 17.39 21.67 -6.75
N THR A 96 16.22 21.06 -6.61
CA THR A 96 16.06 19.69 -6.08
C THR A 96 15.91 18.69 -7.21
N SER A 97 16.62 17.57 -7.13
CA SER A 97 16.47 16.46 -8.08
C SER A 97 16.65 15.11 -7.41
N VAL A 98 16.07 14.07 -8.01
CA VAL A 98 16.31 12.69 -7.60
C VAL A 98 17.64 12.23 -8.18
N SER A 99 18.56 11.83 -7.30
CA SER A 99 19.89 11.32 -7.66
C SER A 99 19.81 10.05 -8.53
N ALA A 100 20.89 9.75 -9.24
CA ALA A 100 21.00 8.53 -10.04
C ALA A 100 20.81 7.27 -9.20
N ASP A 101 21.42 7.22 -8.01
CA ASP A 101 21.32 6.09 -7.09
C ASP A 101 19.87 5.83 -6.63
N VAL A 102 19.13 6.91 -6.31
CA VAL A 102 17.72 6.78 -5.92
C VAL A 102 16.83 6.41 -7.10
N LYS A 103 17.13 6.88 -8.32
CA LYS A 103 16.43 6.44 -9.55
C LYS A 103 16.62 4.95 -9.81
N ALA A 104 17.83 4.42 -9.61
CA ALA A 104 18.17 3.01 -9.80
C ALA A 104 17.66 2.10 -8.67
N ARG A 105 17.32 2.66 -7.50
CA ARG A 105 16.92 1.93 -6.29
C ARG A 105 15.76 0.97 -6.51
N TYR A 106 14.75 1.37 -7.29
CA TYR A 106 13.58 0.53 -7.52
C TYR A 106 13.94 -0.72 -8.34
N ASP A 107 14.76 -0.58 -9.39
CA ASP A 107 15.26 -1.71 -10.17
C ASP A 107 16.14 -2.64 -9.33
N LEU A 108 16.97 -2.07 -8.45
CA LEU A 108 17.78 -2.84 -7.49
C LEU A 108 16.89 -3.70 -6.57
N ILE A 109 15.82 -3.14 -6.01
CA ILE A 109 14.87 -3.87 -5.15
C ILE A 109 14.22 -5.01 -5.93
N LEU A 110 13.69 -4.74 -7.14
CA LEU A 110 13.05 -5.78 -7.97
C LEU A 110 14.03 -6.90 -8.34
N ALA A 111 15.27 -6.54 -8.70
CA ALA A 111 16.30 -7.51 -9.03
C ALA A 111 16.66 -8.41 -7.83
N GLN A 112 16.81 -7.84 -6.63
CA GLN A 112 17.12 -8.61 -5.43
C GLN A 112 15.97 -9.52 -4.97
N LEU A 113 14.71 -9.07 -5.10
CA LEU A 113 13.53 -9.91 -4.86
C LEU A 113 13.52 -11.11 -5.82
N LYS A 114 13.74 -10.85 -7.12
CA LYS A 114 13.81 -11.91 -8.15
C LYS A 114 14.94 -12.90 -7.88
N GLN A 115 16.14 -12.42 -7.54
CA GLN A 115 17.27 -13.28 -7.16
C GLN A 115 16.98 -14.13 -5.92
N SER A 116 16.13 -13.64 -5.02
CA SER A 116 15.67 -14.38 -3.83
C SER A 116 14.53 -15.36 -4.12
N GLY A 117 14.17 -15.56 -5.39
CA GLY A 117 13.11 -16.47 -5.82
C GLY A 117 11.71 -16.00 -5.44
N LEU A 118 11.51 -14.67 -5.37
CA LEU A 118 10.20 -14.03 -5.27
C LEU A 118 9.79 -13.48 -6.63
N GLU A 119 8.50 -13.49 -6.92
CA GLU A 119 7.97 -12.82 -8.10
C GLU A 119 7.90 -11.31 -7.83
N ALA A 120 8.71 -10.54 -8.56
CA ALA A 120 8.82 -9.10 -8.40
C ALA A 120 7.94 -8.38 -9.44
N ILE A 121 6.95 -7.63 -8.98
CA ILE A 121 6.01 -6.91 -9.85
C ILE A 121 6.53 -5.49 -10.12
N ASP A 122 6.84 -5.17 -11.37
CA ASP A 122 7.09 -3.79 -11.76
C ASP A 122 5.76 -3.03 -11.92
N LEU A 123 5.44 -2.19 -10.94
CA LEU A 123 4.23 -1.37 -10.96
C LEU A 123 4.32 -0.15 -11.87
N ARG A 124 5.50 0.27 -12.34
CA ARG A 124 5.65 1.51 -13.11
C ARG A 124 4.75 1.56 -14.35
N PRO A 125 4.60 0.49 -15.16
CA PRO A 125 3.68 0.52 -16.31
C PRO A 125 2.21 0.69 -15.88
N ALA A 126 1.76 -0.07 -14.87
CA ALA A 126 0.39 0.02 -14.37
C ALA A 126 0.08 1.42 -13.81
N LEU A 127 1.00 1.97 -13.02
CA LEU A 127 0.87 3.32 -12.47
C LEU A 127 0.89 4.37 -13.59
N LYS A 128 1.84 4.34 -14.53
CA LYS A 128 1.88 5.30 -15.63
C LYS A 128 0.62 5.30 -16.49
N SER A 129 -0.06 4.15 -16.62
CA SER A 129 -1.31 4.07 -17.38
C SER A 129 -2.47 4.88 -16.76
N VAL A 130 -2.35 5.28 -15.49
CA VAL A 130 -3.34 6.10 -14.79
C VAL A 130 -3.26 7.57 -15.16
N GLU A 131 -2.11 8.09 -15.58
CA GLU A 131 -1.94 9.53 -15.91
C GLU A 131 -2.73 9.92 -17.17
N THR A 132 -4.03 10.13 -17.00
CA THR A 132 -4.97 10.45 -18.07
C THR A 132 -5.91 11.58 -17.64
N GLY A 133 -5.91 12.68 -18.38
CA GLY A 133 -6.73 13.85 -18.07
C GLY A 133 -6.44 14.44 -16.69
N LYS A 134 -7.34 14.22 -15.72
CA LYS A 134 -7.21 14.68 -14.33
C LYS A 134 -6.78 13.58 -13.35
N GLN A 135 -6.64 12.33 -13.82
CA GLN A 135 -6.17 11.23 -13.00
C GLN A 135 -4.67 11.32 -12.79
N THR A 136 -4.23 11.15 -11.56
CA THR A 136 -2.81 11.14 -11.19
C THR A 136 -2.46 9.85 -10.48
N ILE A 137 -1.19 9.45 -10.54
CA ILE A 137 -0.67 8.28 -9.83
C ILE A 137 -0.77 8.45 -8.31
N PHE A 138 -0.34 9.60 -7.81
CA PHE A 138 -0.43 9.98 -6.40
C PHE A 138 -1.29 11.21 -6.24
N PHE A 139 -1.89 11.34 -5.05
CA PHE A 139 -2.46 12.60 -4.62
C PHE A 139 -1.35 13.66 -4.49
N ARG A 140 -1.72 14.93 -4.66
CA ARG A 140 -0.76 16.03 -4.75
C ARG A 140 -0.18 16.35 -3.37
N ALA A 141 -1.04 16.52 -2.37
CA ALA A 141 -0.70 16.93 -1.01
C ALA A 141 -0.78 15.79 0.02
N ASP A 142 -0.76 14.55 -0.43
CA ASP A 142 -0.88 13.32 0.36
C ASP A 142 0.21 12.31 -0.05
N TYR A 143 0.59 11.42 0.86
CA TYR A 143 1.64 10.44 0.66
C TYR A 143 1.21 9.29 -0.25
N HIS A 144 -0.08 8.96 -0.26
CA HIS A 144 -0.62 7.77 -0.89
C HIS A 144 -0.80 7.93 -2.40
N TRP A 145 -0.83 6.77 -3.06
CA TRP A 145 -1.34 6.66 -4.41
C TRP A 145 -2.83 7.04 -4.47
N THR A 146 -3.35 7.34 -5.67
CA THR A 146 -4.79 7.49 -5.87
C THR A 146 -5.49 6.13 -5.93
N ALA A 147 -6.82 6.12 -5.83
CA ALA A 147 -7.58 4.87 -5.98
C ALA A 147 -7.40 4.26 -7.38
N TRP A 148 -7.22 5.07 -8.43
CA TRP A 148 -6.93 4.55 -9.77
C TRP A 148 -5.61 3.75 -9.81
N SER A 149 -4.56 4.27 -9.18
CA SER A 149 -3.28 3.56 -9.02
C SER A 149 -3.39 2.30 -8.19
N ALA A 150 -4.15 2.36 -7.08
CA ALA A 150 -4.44 1.21 -6.25
C ALA A 150 -5.13 0.11 -7.07
N GLU A 151 -6.13 0.47 -7.90
CA GLU A 151 -6.82 -0.48 -8.76
C GLU A 151 -5.94 -1.06 -9.87
N ALA A 152 -5.11 -0.23 -10.50
CA ALA A 152 -4.15 -0.66 -11.52
C ALA A 152 -3.12 -1.64 -10.94
N ALA A 153 -2.59 -1.34 -9.75
CA ALA A 153 -1.68 -2.23 -9.02
C ALA A 153 -2.36 -3.55 -8.63
N ALA A 154 -3.60 -3.50 -8.13
CA ALA A 154 -4.37 -4.69 -7.80
C ALA A 154 -4.61 -5.57 -9.04
N GLY A 155 -4.86 -4.98 -10.21
CA GLY A 155 -4.95 -5.70 -11.48
C GLY A 155 -3.66 -6.45 -11.85
N ALA A 156 -2.50 -5.80 -11.71
CA ALA A 156 -1.20 -6.42 -11.97
C ALA A 156 -0.92 -7.58 -10.98
N VAL A 157 -1.24 -7.40 -9.71
CA VAL A 157 -1.10 -8.45 -8.68
C VAL A 157 -2.05 -9.63 -8.96
N ALA A 158 -3.28 -9.36 -9.39
CA ALA A 158 -4.24 -10.41 -9.72
C ALA A 158 -3.76 -11.29 -10.89
N GLN A 159 -3.11 -10.70 -11.89
CA GLN A 159 -2.52 -11.45 -13.01
C GLN A 159 -1.46 -12.44 -12.52
N VAL A 160 -0.54 -11.98 -11.68
CA VAL A 160 0.51 -12.81 -11.07
C VAL A 160 -0.06 -13.96 -10.24
N ILE A 161 -1.06 -13.67 -9.39
CA ILE A 161 -1.69 -14.71 -8.57
C ILE A 161 -2.35 -15.77 -9.47
N LYS A 162 -3.10 -15.35 -10.50
CA LYS A 162 -3.78 -16.27 -11.42
C LYS A 162 -2.83 -17.12 -12.25
N SER A 163 -1.64 -16.61 -12.60
CA SER A 163 -0.62 -17.39 -13.32
C SER A 163 0.16 -18.34 -12.41
N SER A 164 0.22 -18.05 -11.11
CA SER A 164 1.07 -18.77 -10.17
C SER A 164 0.36 -19.87 -9.39
N VAL A 165 -0.91 -19.67 -9.04
CA VAL A 165 -1.66 -20.58 -8.17
C VAL A 165 -3.11 -20.73 -8.58
N LYS A 166 -3.66 -21.93 -8.35
CA LYS A 166 -5.11 -22.16 -8.41
C LYS A 166 -5.73 -21.82 -7.06
N LEU A 167 -6.49 -20.73 -7.00
CA LEU A 167 -7.18 -20.30 -5.78
C LEU A 167 -8.30 -21.27 -5.40
N SER A 168 -8.41 -21.56 -4.10
CA SER A 168 -9.56 -22.23 -3.51
C SER A 168 -10.81 -21.33 -3.52
N GLY A 169 -11.95 -21.89 -3.12
CA GLY A 169 -13.23 -21.17 -3.11
C GLY A 169 -13.91 -21.09 -4.48
N THR A 170 -15.12 -20.54 -4.49
CA THR A 170 -16.03 -20.55 -5.64
C THR A 170 -15.88 -19.26 -6.45
N PRO A 171 -15.65 -19.31 -7.77
CA PRO A 171 -15.79 -18.14 -8.65
C PRO A 171 -17.16 -17.45 -8.51
N GLY A 172 -17.24 -16.17 -8.83
CA GLY A 172 -18.42 -15.32 -8.67
C GLY A 172 -18.57 -14.70 -7.29
N THR A 173 -17.59 -14.89 -6.40
CA THR A 173 -17.62 -14.40 -5.00
C THR A 173 -16.69 -13.23 -4.75
N GLY A 174 -16.02 -12.71 -5.78
CA GLY A 174 -15.21 -11.50 -5.66
C GLY A 174 -16.06 -10.26 -5.38
N ASP A 175 -15.42 -9.26 -4.76
CA ASP A 175 -16.09 -8.00 -4.45
C ASP A 175 -16.70 -7.34 -5.69
N LYS A 176 -17.93 -6.84 -5.53
CA LYS A 176 -18.54 -5.90 -6.48
C LYS A 176 -17.93 -4.52 -6.23
N LEU A 177 -17.45 -3.90 -7.30
CA LEU A 177 -16.95 -2.53 -7.25
C LEU A 177 -18.13 -1.57 -7.29
N GLY A 178 -18.27 -0.71 -6.29
CA GLY A 178 -19.29 0.32 -6.30
C GLY A 178 -18.91 1.54 -7.14
N GLU A 179 -19.79 2.54 -7.14
CA GLU A 179 -19.64 3.73 -7.96
C GLU A 179 -18.46 4.62 -7.54
N TRP A 180 -17.89 5.32 -8.51
CA TRP A 180 -16.89 6.35 -8.26
C TRP A 180 -17.55 7.60 -7.70
N VAL A 181 -17.02 8.10 -6.58
CA VAL A 181 -17.41 9.40 -6.01
C VAL A 181 -16.18 10.26 -5.85
N THR A 182 -16.35 11.57 -6.00
CA THR A 182 -15.27 12.54 -5.81
C THR A 182 -15.58 13.45 -4.63
N GLN A 183 -14.62 13.58 -3.72
CA GLN A 183 -14.71 14.40 -2.52
C GLN A 183 -13.52 15.34 -2.42
N ARG A 184 -13.69 16.47 -1.72
CA ARG A 184 -12.59 17.39 -1.44
C ARG A 184 -12.05 17.11 -0.05
N ASN A 185 -10.83 16.61 0.05
CA ASN A 185 -10.17 16.36 1.33
C ASN A 185 -8.78 17.00 1.34
N LEU A 186 -8.34 17.42 2.53
CA LEU A 186 -6.96 17.82 2.72
C LEU A 186 -6.08 16.57 2.79
N GLY A 187 -4.95 16.57 2.08
CA GLY A 187 -4.05 15.43 2.04
C GLY A 187 -3.33 15.17 3.36
N ASP A 188 -2.96 13.91 3.62
CA ASP A 188 -2.37 13.53 4.92
C ASP A 188 -1.06 14.26 5.24
N LEU A 189 -0.21 14.50 4.24
CA LEU A 189 1.01 15.28 4.39
C LEU A 189 0.68 16.72 4.78
N ALA A 190 -0.32 17.32 4.13
CA ALA A 190 -0.79 18.65 4.47
C ALA A 190 -1.43 18.71 5.87
N GLN A 191 -2.35 17.79 6.16
CA GLN A 191 -3.11 17.75 7.41
C GLN A 191 -2.22 17.54 8.63
N ARG A 192 -1.18 16.69 8.51
CA ARG A 192 -0.34 16.29 9.64
C ARG A 192 0.86 17.20 9.87
N PHE A 193 1.41 17.80 8.80
CA PHE A 193 2.73 18.46 8.89
C PHE A 193 2.74 19.94 8.53
N LEU A 194 1.64 20.49 8.01
CA LEU A 194 1.57 21.92 7.66
C LEU A 194 0.80 22.74 8.71
N SER A 195 1.20 24.00 8.87
CA SER A 195 0.47 24.99 9.68
C SER A 195 -0.89 25.35 9.03
N PRO A 196 -1.86 25.92 9.77
CA PRO A 196 -3.15 26.31 9.20
C PRO A 196 -3.05 27.23 7.97
N ASP A 197 -2.13 28.20 7.98
CA ASP A 197 -1.91 29.10 6.84
C ASP A 197 -1.34 28.35 5.61
N GLN A 198 -0.42 27.42 5.84
CA GLN A 198 0.11 26.57 4.79
C GLN A 198 -0.94 25.61 4.24
N GLN A 199 -1.80 25.03 5.09
CA GLN A 199 -2.93 24.21 4.67
C GLN A 199 -3.90 25.01 3.80
N LYS A 200 -4.22 26.24 4.20
CA LYS A 200 -5.06 27.16 3.41
C LYS A 200 -4.43 27.47 2.05
N ALA A 201 -3.12 27.66 1.99
CA ALA A 201 -2.39 27.93 0.75
C ALA A 201 -2.32 26.71 -0.18
N VAL A 202 -2.10 25.51 0.36
CA VAL A 202 -2.05 24.26 -0.41
C VAL A 202 -3.44 23.85 -0.90
N GLY A 203 -4.46 24.03 -0.07
CA GLY A 203 -5.84 23.66 -0.38
C GLY A 203 -6.08 22.14 -0.47
N PRO A 204 -7.36 21.71 -0.56
CA PRO A 204 -7.71 20.29 -0.63
C PRO A 204 -7.44 19.69 -2.01
N ASP A 205 -7.20 18.38 -2.03
CA ASP A 205 -7.17 17.55 -3.24
C ASP A 205 -8.55 16.96 -3.56
N LEU A 206 -8.70 16.47 -4.79
CA LEU A 206 -9.88 15.71 -5.21
C LEU A 206 -9.62 14.22 -4.99
N TYR A 207 -10.35 13.63 -4.06
CA TYR A 207 -10.32 12.22 -3.74
C TYR A 207 -11.42 11.52 -4.50
N THR A 208 -11.08 10.92 -5.64
CA THR A 208 -11.96 10.01 -6.35
C THR A 208 -11.74 8.59 -5.85
N VAL A 209 -12.75 8.02 -5.19
CA VAL A 209 -12.71 6.69 -4.55
C VAL A 209 -14.00 5.94 -4.85
N ARG A 210 -14.01 4.62 -4.64
CA ARG A 210 -15.26 3.84 -4.72
C ARG A 210 -16.01 3.85 -3.40
N VAL A 211 -17.33 4.02 -3.48
CA VAL A 211 -18.20 3.73 -2.33
C VAL A 211 -18.45 2.22 -2.30
N PRO A 212 -18.31 1.54 -1.14
CA PRO A 212 -18.72 0.15 -1.03
C PRO A 212 -20.20 -0.02 -1.39
N PRO A 213 -20.60 -1.05 -2.16
CA PRO A 213 -22.01 -1.31 -2.42
C PRO A 213 -22.76 -1.62 -1.11
N GLU A 214 -24.03 -1.21 -1.02
CA GLU A 214 -24.86 -1.34 0.19
C GLU A 214 -25.05 -2.81 0.66
N ASP A 215 -24.82 -3.76 -0.25
CA ASP A 215 -25.08 -5.19 -0.07
C ASP A 215 -24.00 -5.95 0.72
N LYS A 216 -22.99 -5.31 1.32
CA LYS A 216 -22.06 -5.98 2.26
C LYS A 216 -22.73 -6.27 3.62
N LYS A 217 -23.91 -6.90 3.60
CA LYS A 217 -24.61 -7.45 4.75
C LYS A 217 -24.25 -8.93 4.90
N GLY A 218 -23.14 -9.23 5.57
CA GLY A 218 -22.80 -10.64 5.86
C GLY A 218 -21.38 -10.87 6.34
N LEU A 219 -20.94 -10.21 7.41
CA LEU A 219 -19.64 -10.51 8.03
C LEU A 219 -19.58 -11.92 8.64
N LEU A 220 -20.75 -12.56 8.83
CA LEU A 220 -20.89 -13.83 9.54
C LEU A 220 -20.94 -15.07 8.62
N ASP A 221 -21.15 -14.89 7.30
CA ASP A 221 -21.30 -15.99 6.34
C ASP A 221 -20.23 -15.97 5.23
N ALA A 222 -19.19 -15.13 5.36
CA ALA A 222 -18.14 -15.04 4.35
C ALA A 222 -17.27 -16.31 4.36
N ALA A 223 -17.21 -17.00 3.22
CA ALA A 223 -16.27 -18.10 3.02
C ALA A 223 -14.82 -17.63 3.28
N PRO A 224 -13.92 -18.49 3.80
CA PRO A 224 -12.54 -18.12 4.03
C PRO A 224 -11.87 -17.54 2.78
N ALA A 225 -11.28 -16.35 2.91
CA ALA A 225 -10.58 -15.68 1.81
C ALA A 225 -9.31 -16.46 1.43
N PRO A 226 -9.11 -16.85 0.15
CA PRO A 226 -7.91 -17.57 -0.28
C PRO A 226 -6.68 -16.64 -0.42
N VAL A 227 -6.88 -15.32 -0.33
CA VAL A 227 -5.82 -14.31 -0.46
C VAL A 227 -5.93 -13.32 0.69
N HIS A 228 -4.80 -13.02 1.33
CA HIS A 228 -4.71 -12.03 2.39
C HIS A 228 -3.77 -10.89 1.98
N VAL A 229 -4.24 -9.66 2.13
CA VAL A 229 -3.44 -8.45 1.89
C VAL A 229 -2.88 -7.97 3.23
N VAL A 230 -1.55 -7.88 3.33
CA VAL A 230 -0.85 -7.34 4.48
C VAL A 230 0.07 -6.22 4.00
N GLY A 231 -0.03 -5.05 4.63
CA GLY A 231 0.73 -3.88 4.23
C GLY A 231 0.50 -2.68 5.14
N ASN A 232 0.92 -1.51 4.67
CA ASN A 232 0.74 -0.24 5.37
C ASN A 232 -0.51 0.49 4.86
N SER A 233 -0.59 1.79 5.10
CA SER A 233 -1.75 2.61 4.72
C SER A 233 -2.06 2.65 3.21
N PHE A 234 -1.11 2.30 2.33
CA PHE A 234 -1.35 2.23 0.87
C PHE A 234 -2.41 1.20 0.47
N VAL A 235 -2.59 0.13 1.25
CA VAL A 235 -3.58 -0.93 0.94
C VAL A 235 -4.85 -0.80 1.79
N GLN A 236 -5.10 0.37 2.38
CA GLN A 236 -6.33 0.59 3.13
C GLN A 236 -7.57 0.42 2.24
N PRO A 237 -8.67 -0.15 2.78
CA PRO A 237 -9.89 -0.40 2.02
C PRO A 237 -10.46 0.83 1.30
N TYR A 238 -10.27 2.05 1.82
CA TYR A 238 -10.82 3.25 1.18
C TYR A 238 -10.15 3.58 -0.16
N LEU A 239 -8.89 3.17 -0.38
CA LEU A 239 -8.16 3.35 -1.63
C LEU A 239 -8.55 2.30 -2.69
N GLY A 240 -9.31 1.26 -2.31
CA GLY A 240 -9.87 0.30 -3.25
C GLY A 240 -8.94 -0.86 -3.65
N PHE A 241 -7.68 -0.89 -3.20
CA PHE A 241 -6.75 -1.98 -3.53
C PHE A 241 -7.32 -3.38 -3.20
N PRO A 242 -7.72 -3.69 -1.94
CA PRO A 242 -8.17 -5.04 -1.61
C PRO A 242 -9.49 -5.41 -2.32
N GLN A 243 -10.42 -4.47 -2.48
CA GLN A 243 -11.68 -4.72 -3.19
C GLN A 243 -11.43 -4.97 -4.68
N LYS A 244 -10.51 -4.22 -5.30
CA LYS A 244 -10.15 -4.46 -6.69
C LYS A 244 -9.42 -5.77 -6.88
N LEU A 245 -8.58 -6.17 -5.93
CA LEU A 245 -7.92 -7.45 -5.96
C LEU A 245 -8.93 -8.60 -5.87
N SER A 246 -9.84 -8.54 -4.90
CA SER A 246 -10.96 -9.48 -4.73
C SER A 246 -11.82 -9.57 -5.99
N ASN A 247 -12.23 -8.41 -6.54
CA ASN A 247 -12.95 -8.30 -7.80
C ASN A 247 -12.20 -8.96 -8.98
N ALA A 248 -10.91 -8.68 -9.12
CA ALA A 248 -10.11 -9.16 -10.23
C ALA A 248 -9.82 -10.67 -10.12
N LEU A 249 -9.62 -11.18 -8.90
CA LEU A 249 -9.43 -12.60 -8.63
C LEU A 249 -10.72 -13.41 -8.72
N ASP A 250 -11.86 -12.73 -8.65
CA ASP A 250 -13.18 -13.32 -8.55
C ASP A 250 -13.28 -14.28 -7.34
N ARG A 251 -12.72 -13.82 -6.21
CA ARG A 251 -12.64 -14.48 -4.91
C ARG A 251 -12.74 -13.44 -3.80
N PRO A 252 -13.30 -13.78 -2.62
CA PRO A 252 -13.40 -12.85 -1.49
C PRO A 252 -12.05 -12.27 -1.10
#